data_AF-A0A382R458-F1
#
_entry.id   AF-A0A382R458-F1
#
_cell.length_a   1.000
_cell.length_b   1.000
_cell.length_c   1.000
_cell.angle_alpha   90.00
_cell.angle_beta   90.00
_cell.angle_gamma   90.00
#
_symmetry.space_group_name_H-M   'P 1'
#
loop_
_entity.id
_entity.type
_entity.pdbx_description
1 polymer ?
#
loop_
_entity_poly.entity_id
_entity_poly.type
_entity_poly.pdbx_seq_one_letter_code
_entity_poly.pdbx_strand_id
1 'polypeptide(L)' 'MIWNRVSLVVSIALMLVVVVPVATRAADYHHVHITSSSPAKGVEWYSEYLGCHPVSDRDDTANCDGVEFVFVPQ' A
#
# COMPACT_ATOMS: atom_id res chain seq x y z
N MET A 1 -48.17 13.12 0.81
CA MET A 1 -47.64 11.73 0.85
C MET A 1 -46.50 11.51 -0.16
N ILE A 2 -46.57 12.02 -1.40
CA ILE A 2 -45.49 11.91 -2.41
C ILE A 2 -44.21 12.66 -2.00
N TRP A 3 -44.35 13.82 -1.34
CA TRP A 3 -43.20 14.67 -0.97
C TRP A 3 -42.25 14.00 0.04
N ASN A 4 -42.79 13.29 1.05
CA ASN A 4 -42.00 12.51 1.99
C ASN A 4 -41.23 11.37 1.31
N ARG A 5 -41.81 10.75 0.26
CA ARG A 5 -41.15 9.67 -0.47
C ARG A 5 -39.98 10.20 -1.30
N VAL A 6 -40.13 11.38 -1.92
CA VAL A 6 -39.07 12.04 -2.68
C VAL A 6 -37.92 12.46 -1.77
N SER A 7 -38.21 13.11 -0.63
CA SER A 7 -37.18 13.52 0.32
C SER A 7 -36.39 12.33 0.86
N LEU A 8 -37.06 11.21 1.16
CA LEU A 8 -36.41 10.02 1.69
C LEU A 8 -35.47 9.37 0.67
N VAL A 9 -35.88 9.31 -0.60
CA VAL A 9 -35.03 8.79 -1.69
C VAL A 9 -33.80 9.66 -1.91
N VAL A 10 -33.96 11.00 -1.87
CA VAL A 10 -32.84 11.93 -2.01
C VAL A 10 -31.86 11.79 -0.85
N SER A 11 -32.34 11.67 0.38
CA SER A 11 -31.47 11.46 1.55
C SER A 11 -30.69 10.15 1.47
N ILE A 12 -31.32 9.06 1.05
CA ILE A 12 -30.65 7.77 0.87
C ILE A 12 -29.61 7.86 -0.25
N ALA A 13 -29.94 8.50 -1.37
CA ALA A 13 -29.01 8.69 -2.48
C ALA A 13 -27.79 9.52 -2.05
N LEU A 14 -27.99 10.60 -1.30
CA LEU A 14 -26.89 11.41 -0.75
C LEU A 14 -26.00 10.60 0.20
N MET A 15 -26.61 9.79 1.07
CA MET A 15 -25.88 8.95 2.02
C MET A 15 -25.02 7.91 1.29
N LEU A 16 -25.55 7.29 0.23
CA LEU A 16 -24.82 6.33 -0.61
C LEU A 16 -23.63 7.00 -1.31
N VAL A 17 -23.78 8.23 -1.82
CA VAL A 17 -22.69 8.96 -2.48
C VAL A 17 -21.52 9.25 -1.52
N VAL A 18 -21.80 9.49 -0.24
CA VAL A 18 -20.76 9.77 0.77
C VAL A 18 -20.06 8.50 1.28
N VAL A 19 -20.78 7.37 1.39
CA VAL A 19 -20.22 6.13 1.98
C VAL A 19 -19.30 5.39 1.00
N VAL A 20 -19.60 5.41 -0.30
CA VAL A 20 -18.85 4.66 -1.33
C VAL A 20 -17.35 5.02 -1.41
N PRO A 21 -16.92 6.31 -1.46
CA PRO A 21 -15.50 6.64 -1.59
C PRO A 21 -14.67 6.38 -0.33
N VAL A 22 -15.30 6.22 0.84
CA VAL A 22 -14.58 5.92 2.10
C VAL A 22 -14.15 4.45 2.18
N ALA A 23 -14.84 3.56 1.46
CA ALA A 23 -14.54 2.13 1.45
C ALA A 23 -13.48 1.74 0.40
N THR A 24 -13.16 2.62 -0.56
CA THR A 24 -12.12 2.35 -1.55
C THR A 24 -10.74 2.65 -0.97
N ARG A 25 -10.12 1.65 -0.34
CA ARG A 25 -8.69 1.70 -0.02
C ARG A 25 -7.88 1.54 -1.31
N ALA A 26 -6.82 2.33 -1.46
CA ALA A 26 -5.82 2.08 -2.50
C ALA A 26 -5.27 0.65 -2.33
N ALA A 27 -4.85 0.00 -3.42
CA ALA A 27 -4.24 -1.31 -3.32
C ALA A 27 -2.99 -1.23 -2.42
N ASP A 28 -2.96 -2.01 -1.35
CA ASP A 28 -1.80 -2.10 -0.47
C ASP A 28 -0.64 -2.73 -1.23
N TYR A 29 0.44 -1.97 -1.44
CA TYR A 29 1.67 -2.46 -2.05
C TYR A 29 2.50 -3.17 -0.99
N HIS A 30 2.62 -4.49 -1.12
CA HIS A 30 3.37 -5.31 -0.15
C HIS A 30 4.84 -5.46 -0.56
N HIS A 31 5.15 -5.39 -1.86
CA HIS A 31 6.50 -5.59 -2.39
C HIS A 31 6.87 -4.58 -3.48
N VAL A 32 8.11 -4.09 -3.45
CA VAL A 32 8.74 -3.27 -4.49
C VAL A 32 9.94 -4.03 -5.03
N HIS A 33 10.01 -4.27 -6.34
CA HIS A 33 11.15 -4.94 -6.97
C HIS A 33 12.12 -3.89 -7.53
N ILE A 34 13.39 -3.97 -7.13
CA ILE A 34 14.44 -3.04 -7.55
C ILE A 34 15.56 -3.84 -8.23
N THR A 35 15.90 -3.49 -9.46
CA THR A 35 17.06 -4.07 -10.13
C THR A 35 18.36 -3.56 -9.49
N SER A 36 19.24 -4.48 -9.12
CA SER A 36 20.53 -4.18 -8.50
C SER A 36 21.62 -5.10 -9.04
N SER A 37 22.85 -4.58 -9.17
CA SER A 37 24.02 -5.40 -9.54
C SER A 37 24.44 -6.33 -8.40
N SER A 38 23.97 -6.06 -7.18
CA SER A 38 24.17 -6.90 -6.02
C SER A 38 22.98 -6.75 -5.07
N PRO A 39 22.09 -7.76 -5.01
CA PRO A 39 20.96 -7.74 -4.09
C PRO A 39 21.34 -7.51 -2.63
N ALA A 40 22.32 -8.25 -2.12
CA ALA A 40 22.80 -8.12 -0.74
C ALA A 40 23.35 -6.72 -0.42
N LYS A 41 24.06 -6.07 -1.36
CA LYS A 41 24.51 -4.68 -1.18
C LYS A 41 23.37 -3.67 -1.22
N GLY A 42 22.29 -3.98 -1.95
CA GLY A 42 21.05 -3.21 -1.89
C GLY A 42 20.44 -3.23 -0.48
N VAL A 43 20.32 -4.42 0.10
CA VAL A 43 19.81 -4.59 1.48
C VAL A 43 20.68 -3.85 2.49
N GLU A 44 22.00 -3.98 2.41
CA GLU A 44 22.95 -3.31 3.32
C GLU A 44 22.77 -1.78 3.27
N TRP A 45 22.78 -1.20 2.07
CA TRP A 45 22.65 0.24 1.90
C TRP A 45 21.30 0.77 2.39
N TYR A 46 20.19 0.09 2.07
CA TYR A 46 18.87 0.49 2.54
C TYR A 46 18.75 0.39 4.06
N SER A 47 19.38 -0.61 4.65
CA SER A 47 19.40 -0.76 6.10
C SER A 47 20.22 0.33 6.78
N GLU A 48 21.37 0.69 6.22
CA GLU A 48 22.29 1.69 6.78
C GLU A 48 21.75 3.12 6.65
N TYR A 49 21.20 3.48 5.48
CA TYR A 49 20.89 4.87 5.15
C TYR A 49 19.41 5.23 5.20
N LEU A 50 18.50 4.26 5.07
CA LEU A 50 17.07 4.49 5.01
C LEU A 50 16.30 3.94 6.21
N GLY A 51 17.00 3.35 7.19
CA GLY A 51 16.38 2.79 8.38
C GLY A 51 15.53 1.55 8.10
N CYS A 52 15.74 0.90 6.95
CA CYS A 52 15.12 -0.38 6.67
C CYS A 52 15.79 -1.51 7.47
N HIS A 53 15.16 -2.68 7.49
CA HIS A 53 15.67 -3.83 8.23
C HIS A 53 15.78 -5.06 7.31
N PRO A 54 16.89 -5.81 7.36
CA PRO A 54 17.01 -7.04 6.61
C PRO A 54 15.98 -8.07 7.09
N VAL A 55 15.40 -8.82 6.15
CA VAL A 55 14.48 -9.93 6.47
C VAL A 55 15.29 -11.17 6.82
N SER A 56 15.00 -11.83 7.93
CA SER A 56 15.86 -12.90 8.49
C SER A 56 16.12 -14.08 7.55
N ASP A 57 15.17 -14.39 6.69
CA ASP A 57 15.21 -15.58 5.82
C ASP A 57 15.63 -15.26 4.39
N ARG A 58 16.04 -14.00 4.11
CA ARG A 58 16.29 -13.50 2.75
C ARG A 58 17.41 -12.46 2.71
N ASP A 59 18.44 -12.70 1.90
CA ASP A 59 19.57 -11.78 1.70
C ASP A 59 19.32 -10.72 0.62
N ASP A 60 18.20 -10.82 -0.08
CA ASP A 60 17.77 -9.96 -1.18
C ASP A 60 16.65 -8.99 -0.77
N THR A 61 16.21 -9.00 0.49
CA THR A 61 14.99 -8.28 0.91
C THR A 61 15.22 -7.42 2.15
N ALA A 62 14.75 -6.16 2.08
CA ALA A 62 14.70 -5.24 3.20
C ALA A 62 13.25 -4.80 3.50
N ASN A 63 12.83 -4.80 4.76
CA ASN A 63 11.56 -4.23 5.20
C ASN A 63 11.74 -2.74 5.53
N CYS A 64 10.98 -1.89 4.85
CA CYS A 64 10.96 -0.46 5.05
C CYS A 64 9.53 -0.06 5.44
N ASP A 65 9.28 0.13 6.74
CA ASP A 65 7.97 0.55 7.29
C ASP A 65 6.79 -0.33 6.82
N GLY A 66 6.97 -1.65 6.84
CA GLY A 66 5.94 -2.61 6.45
C GLY A 66 5.87 -2.94 4.95
N VAL A 67 6.68 -2.27 4.11
CA VAL A 67 6.83 -2.60 2.69
C VAL A 67 8.13 -3.38 2.47
N GLU A 68 8.07 -4.47 1.72
CA GLU A 68 9.26 -5.26 1.38
C GLU A 68 9.90 -4.79 0.07
N PHE A 69 11.17 -4.42 0.14
CA PHE A 69 12.01 -4.07 -0.99
C PHE A 69 12.82 -5.28 -1.39
N VAL A 70 12.50 -5.86 -2.55
CA VAL A 70 13.15 -7.06 -3.10
C VAL A 70 14.13 -6.63 -4.18
N PHE A 71 15.42 -6.85 -3.93
CA PHE A 71 16.47 -6.54 -4.89
C PHE A 71 16.69 -7.72 -5.84
N VAL A 72 16.47 -7.51 -7.13
CA VAL A 72 16.62 -8.53 -8.16
C VAL A 72 17.88 -8.25 -8.99
N PRO A 73 18.64 -9.29 -9.40
CA PRO A 73 19.79 -9.10 -10.28
C PRO A 73 19.35 -8.50 -11.63
N GLN A 74 20.19 -7.62 -12.17
CA GLN A 74 20.03 -7.03 -13.51
C GLN A 74 20.63 -7.90 -14.62
#